data_AF-A0A089XEV4-F1
#
_entry.id   AF-A0A089XEV4-F1
#
_cell.length_a   1.000
_cell.length_b   1.000
_cell.length_c   1.000
_cell.angle_alpha   90.00
_cell.angle_beta   90.00
_cell.angle_gamma   90.00
#
_symmetry.space_group_name_H-M   'P 1'
#
loop_
_entity.id
_entity.type
_entity.pdbx_description
1 polymer ?
#
loop_
_entity_poly.entity_id
_entity_poly.type
_entity_poly.pdbx_seq_one_letter_code
_entity_poly.pdbx_strand_id
1 'polypeptide(L)'
;MLYAVFMSASLPPFPPPQKPVAAPELLELGSRGQEPCLRADAARNRARLLEAAARLIAEHGAAGVTMEAVAAAAKVGKGTVFRRFGDRVGLLTALLDHSERTFQASFLSGPPPLGPGAPPVDRLNAFGHATLRHAAKSLELQIAAEPTPDRRFTAPPRRLLRGHVMMLLRQVVPEADCELLALTLMGYLDPVAVQHLTQQCGMPLDRLEAGWTDLVTRVTGREPAAAAER
;
A
#
# COMPACT_ATOMS: atom_id res chain seq x y z
N MET A 1 24.03 0.06 -42.71
CA MET A 1 23.42 1.30 -42.19
C MET A 1 22.25 0.88 -41.32
N LEU A 2 22.16 1.10 -40.00
CA LEU A 2 22.89 1.96 -39.08
C LEU A 2 22.90 1.27 -37.70
N TYR A 3 24.08 1.16 -37.10
CA TYR A 3 24.32 0.77 -35.69
C TYR A 3 24.88 2.01 -34.97
N ALA A 4 24.69 2.05 -33.65
CA ALA A 4 25.25 2.99 -32.65
C ALA A 4 24.56 4.35 -32.52
N VAL A 5 23.98 4.62 -31.34
CA VAL A 5 24.43 5.64 -30.36
C VAL A 5 23.58 5.42 -29.09
N PHE A 6 24.23 5.10 -27.97
CA PHE A 6 23.99 5.68 -26.62
C PHE A 6 24.75 4.84 -25.58
N MET A 7 26.05 5.14 -25.44
CA MET A 7 26.76 4.95 -24.17
C MET A 7 27.04 6.33 -23.56
N SER A 8 27.00 6.36 -22.23
CA SER A 8 27.56 7.39 -21.34
C SER A 8 26.68 8.60 -21.06
N ALA A 9 25.84 8.48 -20.02
CA ALA A 9 25.42 9.62 -19.22
C ALA A 9 25.90 9.38 -17.78
N SER A 10 26.90 10.14 -17.33
CA SER A 10 27.36 10.15 -15.95
C SER A 10 26.21 10.54 -15.02
N LEU A 11 26.12 9.87 -13.86
CA LEU A 11 25.14 10.20 -12.82
C LEU A 11 25.32 11.66 -12.35
N PRO A 12 24.22 12.38 -12.03
CA PRO A 12 24.30 13.73 -11.50
C PRO A 12 24.99 13.73 -10.12
N PRO A 13 25.76 14.78 -9.77
CA PRO A 13 26.46 14.87 -8.50
C PRO A 13 25.50 14.97 -7.31
N PHE A 14 25.95 14.46 -6.15
CA PHE A 14 25.21 14.54 -4.89
C PHE A 14 24.92 16.00 -4.48
N PRO A 15 23.72 16.30 -3.93
CA PRO A 15 23.41 17.64 -3.43
C PRO A 15 24.28 17.97 -2.20
N PRO A 16 24.72 19.23 -2.06
CA PRO A 16 25.51 19.65 -0.90
C PRO A 16 24.68 19.65 0.40
N PRO A 17 25.32 19.49 1.56
CA PRO A 17 24.64 19.48 2.86
C PRO A 17 23.92 20.82 3.13
N GLN A 18 22.70 20.72 3.65
CA GLN A 18 21.84 21.87 3.96
C GLN A 18 22.40 22.69 5.12
N LYS A 19 22.33 24.03 5.01
CA LYS A 19 22.70 24.96 6.09
C LYS A 19 21.69 24.90 7.24
N PRO A 20 22.10 25.18 8.50
CA PRO A 20 21.21 25.13 9.65
C PRO A 20 20.08 26.15 9.51
N VAL A 21 18.84 25.68 9.66
CA VAL A 21 17.63 26.52 9.70
C VAL A 21 17.58 27.24 11.05
N ALA A 22 17.37 28.56 11.03
CA ALA A 22 17.23 29.38 12.23
C ALA A 22 15.97 28.96 13.04
N ALA A 23 16.03 29.19 14.36
CA ALA A 23 15.01 28.77 15.32
C ALA A 23 13.58 29.27 14.96
N PRO A 24 12.54 28.45 15.15
CA PRO A 24 11.19 28.81 14.75
C PRO A 24 10.58 29.83 15.72
N GLU A 25 10.20 31.00 15.20
CA GLU A 25 9.32 31.93 15.90
C GLU A 25 7.89 31.35 15.94
N LEU A 26 7.37 31.20 17.16
CA LEU A 26 6.03 30.72 17.44
C LEU A 26 5.00 31.80 17.09
N LEU A 27 4.25 31.58 16.01
CA LEU A 27 3.04 32.33 15.70
C LEU A 27 1.92 31.96 16.68
N GLU A 28 1.59 32.86 17.59
CA GLU A 28 0.39 32.75 18.41
C GLU A 28 -0.87 33.01 17.56
N LEU A 29 -1.67 31.96 17.36
CA LEU A 29 -2.98 32.04 16.71
C LEU A 29 -4.09 31.96 17.76
N GLY A 30 -4.83 33.05 17.89
CA GLY A 30 -5.96 33.19 18.81
C GLY A 30 -7.07 32.14 18.64
N SER A 31 -7.57 31.70 19.80
CA SER A 31 -8.89 31.12 20.11
C SER A 31 -9.62 30.33 19.00
N ARG A 32 -9.48 28.99 19.07
CA ARG A 32 -10.29 27.99 18.34
C ARG A 32 -11.67 27.81 18.97
N GLY A 33 -12.71 28.39 18.37
CA GLY A 33 -14.10 28.02 18.62
C GLY A 33 -14.58 26.90 17.68
N GLN A 34 -15.02 25.75 18.24
CA GLN A 34 -15.89 24.71 17.63
C GLN A 34 -15.55 24.03 16.29
N GLU A 35 -14.44 24.34 15.63
CA GLU A 35 -14.02 23.69 14.37
C GLU A 35 -13.48 22.23 14.42
N PRO A 36 -12.96 21.69 15.55
CA PRO A 36 -12.41 20.32 15.57
C PRO A 36 -13.47 19.22 15.41
N CYS A 37 -14.66 19.40 15.98
CA CYS A 37 -15.67 18.34 16.07
C CYS A 37 -16.34 18.06 14.71
N LEU A 38 -16.68 19.10 13.95
CA LEU A 38 -17.31 18.97 12.63
C LEU A 38 -16.37 18.31 11.60
N ARG A 39 -15.05 18.58 11.68
CA ARG A 39 -14.04 17.90 10.85
C ARG A 39 -13.93 16.42 11.19
N ALA A 40 -14.02 16.06 12.47
CA ALA A 40 -14.01 14.67 12.92
C ALA A 40 -15.27 13.90 12.48
N ASP A 41 -16.46 14.50 12.58
CA ASP A 41 -17.71 13.90 12.10
C ASP A 41 -17.71 13.69 10.58
N ALA A 42 -17.24 14.70 9.84
CA ALA A 42 -17.06 14.58 8.41
C ALA A 42 -16.10 13.44 8.04
N ALA A 43 -14.99 13.29 8.77
CA ALA A 43 -14.03 12.21 8.54
C ALA A 43 -14.64 10.83 8.85
N ARG A 44 -15.36 10.68 9.96
CA ARG A 44 -16.09 9.45 10.32
C ARG A 44 -17.14 9.07 9.28
N ASN A 45 -17.92 10.04 8.81
CA ASN A 45 -18.93 9.80 7.78
C ASN A 45 -18.28 9.36 6.46
N ARG A 46 -17.14 9.96 6.09
CA ARG A 46 -16.36 9.53 4.92
C ARG A 46 -15.86 8.10 5.08
N ALA A 47 -15.34 7.73 6.24
CA ALA A 47 -14.88 6.37 6.51
C ALA A 47 -16.03 5.35 6.36
N ARG A 48 -17.21 5.63 6.92
CA ARG A 48 -18.39 4.76 6.78
C ARG A 48 -18.83 4.55 5.32
N LEU A 49 -18.77 5.61 4.50
CA LEU A 49 -19.08 5.52 3.08
C LEU A 49 -18.06 4.63 2.33
N LEU A 50 -16.78 4.76 2.67
CA LEU A 50 -15.71 3.96 2.07
C LEU A 50 -15.73 2.50 2.55
N GLU A 51 -16.09 2.23 3.79
CA GLU A 51 -16.35 0.88 4.29
C GLU A 51 -17.52 0.22 3.56
N ALA A 52 -18.62 0.95 3.32
CA ALA A 52 -19.75 0.44 2.55
C ALA A 52 -19.34 0.13 1.10
N ALA A 53 -18.55 1.01 0.48
CA ALA A 53 -18.02 0.77 -0.87
C ALA A 53 -17.04 -0.41 -0.91
N ALA A 54 -16.20 -0.59 0.11
CA ALA A 54 -15.28 -1.72 0.23
C ALA A 54 -16.02 -3.07 0.30
N ARG A 55 -17.16 -3.12 1.01
CA ARG A 55 -18.03 -4.30 1.03
C ARG A 55 -18.61 -4.60 -0.36
N LEU A 56 -19.08 -3.58 -1.06
CA LEU A 56 -19.61 -3.75 -2.42
C LEU A 56 -18.55 -4.31 -3.40
N ILE A 57 -17.29 -3.91 -3.27
CA ILE A 57 -16.19 -4.51 -4.06
C ILE A 57 -16.03 -6.00 -3.74
N ALA A 58 -16.03 -6.35 -2.46
CA ALA A 58 -15.83 -7.73 -2.04
C ALA A 58 -16.95 -8.66 -2.56
N GLU A 59 -18.17 -8.14 -2.70
CA GLU A 59 -19.34 -8.89 -3.14
C GLU A 59 -19.54 -8.88 -4.66
N HIS A 60 -19.29 -7.74 -5.33
CA HIS A 60 -19.70 -7.49 -6.72
C HIS A 60 -18.55 -7.01 -7.63
N GLY A 61 -17.32 -6.97 -7.12
CA GLY A 61 -16.15 -6.45 -7.83
C GLY A 61 -16.19 -4.93 -8.03
N ALA A 62 -15.15 -4.36 -8.66
CA ALA A 62 -15.05 -2.92 -8.90
C ALA A 62 -16.16 -2.36 -9.81
N ALA A 63 -16.72 -3.20 -10.68
CA ALA A 63 -17.84 -2.85 -11.56
C ALA A 63 -19.15 -2.59 -10.79
N GLY A 64 -19.38 -3.31 -9.68
CA GLY A 64 -20.57 -3.14 -8.83
C GLY A 64 -20.56 -1.86 -7.99
N VAL A 65 -19.45 -1.13 -7.93
CA VAL A 65 -19.34 0.13 -7.20
C VAL A 65 -19.86 1.29 -8.05
N THR A 66 -21.13 1.62 -7.84
CA THR A 66 -21.78 2.83 -8.39
C THR A 66 -22.10 3.82 -7.29
N MET A 67 -22.33 5.09 -7.68
CA MET A 67 -22.67 6.15 -6.72
C MET A 67 -23.98 5.82 -5.99
N GLU A 68 -24.93 5.24 -6.71
CA GLU A 68 -26.23 4.79 -6.21
C GLU A 68 -26.09 3.60 -5.25
N ALA A 69 -25.29 2.59 -5.63
CA ALA A 69 -25.08 1.40 -4.81
C ALA A 69 -24.44 1.78 -3.48
N VAL A 70 -23.43 2.67 -3.49
CA VAL A 70 -22.80 3.15 -2.25
C VAL A 70 -23.77 3.98 -1.40
N ALA A 71 -24.58 4.85 -2.02
CA ALA A 71 -25.59 5.62 -1.30
C ALA A 71 -26.61 4.71 -0.60
N ALA A 72 -27.10 3.68 -1.30
CA ALA A 72 -28.03 2.69 -0.77
C ALA A 72 -27.38 1.87 0.36
N ALA A 73 -26.18 1.34 0.15
CA ALA A 73 -25.46 0.53 1.14
C ALA A 73 -25.10 1.32 2.41
N ALA A 74 -24.79 2.61 2.27
CA ALA A 74 -24.49 3.49 3.40
C ALA A 74 -25.73 4.17 4.00
N LYS A 75 -26.93 3.94 3.45
CA LYS A 75 -28.19 4.56 3.86
C LYS A 75 -28.13 6.09 3.89
N VAL A 76 -27.52 6.69 2.86
CA VAL A 76 -27.44 8.14 2.69
C VAL A 76 -28.07 8.58 1.36
N GLY A 77 -28.48 9.84 1.26
CA GLY A 77 -28.96 10.40 -0.01
C GLY A 77 -27.84 10.47 -1.05
N LYS A 78 -28.17 10.16 -2.32
CA LYS A 78 -27.25 10.20 -3.48
C LYS A 78 -26.43 11.51 -3.54
N GLY A 79 -27.07 12.66 -3.30
CA GLY A 79 -26.40 13.98 -3.29
C GLY A 79 -25.26 14.09 -2.26
N THR A 80 -25.29 13.32 -1.17
CA THR A 80 -24.21 13.28 -0.17
C THR A 80 -22.96 12.60 -0.73
N VAL A 81 -23.13 11.53 -1.50
CA VAL A 81 -22.03 10.79 -2.15
C VAL A 81 -21.40 11.65 -3.24
N PHE A 82 -22.22 12.26 -4.11
CA PHE A 82 -21.75 13.18 -5.16
C PHE A 82 -21.03 14.40 -4.58
N ARG A 83 -21.55 15.03 -3.53
CA ARG A 83 -20.86 16.18 -2.89
C ARG A 83 -19.51 15.79 -2.29
N ARG A 84 -19.35 14.53 -1.85
CA ARG A 84 -18.14 14.07 -1.13
C ARG A 84 -17.04 13.57 -2.05
N PHE A 85 -17.41 12.95 -3.17
CA PHE A 85 -16.49 12.25 -4.06
C PHE A 85 -16.49 12.81 -5.48
N GLY A 86 -17.42 13.69 -5.82
CA GLY A 86 -17.59 14.26 -7.15
C GLY A 86 -18.27 13.27 -8.09
N ASP A 87 -17.50 12.29 -8.54
CA ASP A 87 -17.90 11.27 -9.51
C ASP A 87 -17.44 9.86 -9.08
N ARG A 88 -17.67 8.89 -9.97
CA ARG A 88 -17.26 7.50 -9.75
C ARG A 88 -15.74 7.36 -9.65
N VAL A 89 -14.98 8.09 -10.46
CA VAL A 89 -13.50 8.02 -10.44
C VAL A 89 -12.95 8.56 -9.12
N GLY A 90 -13.50 9.66 -8.62
CA GLY A 90 -13.16 10.25 -7.32
C GLY A 90 -13.56 9.34 -6.15
N LEU A 91 -14.68 8.62 -6.25
CA LEU A 91 -15.08 7.59 -5.28
C LEU A 91 -14.08 6.42 -5.27
N LEU A 92 -13.73 5.88 -6.44
CA LEU A 92 -12.78 4.76 -6.56
C LEU A 92 -11.37 5.16 -6.12
N THR A 93 -10.93 6.37 -6.44
CA THR A 93 -9.66 6.93 -5.95
C THR A 93 -9.66 7.03 -4.43
N ALA A 94 -10.73 7.59 -3.85
CA ALA A 94 -10.85 7.70 -2.39
C ALA A 94 -10.90 6.33 -1.69
N LEU A 95 -11.43 5.32 -2.36
CA LEU A 95 -11.53 3.96 -1.89
C LEU A 95 -10.18 3.23 -1.95
N LEU A 96 -9.42 3.42 -3.04
CA LEU A 96 -8.04 2.97 -3.14
C LEU A 96 -7.19 3.56 -2.00
N ASP A 97 -7.23 4.89 -1.83
CA ASP A 97 -6.50 5.59 -0.75
C ASP A 97 -6.87 5.06 0.65
N HIS A 98 -8.15 4.76 0.87
CA HIS A 98 -8.62 4.22 2.15
C HIS A 98 -8.16 2.78 2.36
N SER A 99 -8.24 1.94 1.33
CA SER A 99 -7.74 0.57 1.34
C SER A 99 -6.24 0.53 1.65
N GLU A 100 -5.45 1.39 1.01
CA GLU A 100 -4.01 1.52 1.25
C GLU A 100 -3.70 1.93 2.68
N ARG A 101 -4.43 2.91 3.24
CA ARG A 101 -4.24 3.35 4.64
C ARG A 101 -4.59 2.24 5.64
N THR A 102 -5.68 1.52 5.40
CA THR A 102 -6.07 0.38 6.24
C THR A 102 -5.03 -0.73 6.17
N PHE A 103 -4.51 -1.03 4.99
CA PHE A 103 -3.42 -1.99 4.82
C PHE A 103 -2.14 -1.54 5.55
N GLN A 104 -1.77 -0.26 5.44
CA GLN A 104 -0.63 0.32 6.17
C GLN A 104 -0.77 0.19 7.68
N ALA A 105 -1.94 0.54 8.22
CA ALA A 105 -2.21 0.43 9.65
C ALA A 105 -2.06 -1.02 10.15
N SER A 106 -2.38 -2.01 9.32
CA SER A 106 -2.32 -3.43 9.70
C SER A 106 -0.90 -3.92 10.04
N PHE A 107 0.14 -3.48 9.32
CA PHE A 107 1.52 -3.91 9.60
C PHE A 107 2.31 -2.92 10.47
N LEU A 108 1.89 -1.65 10.53
CA LEU A 108 2.51 -0.66 11.42
C LEU A 108 2.04 -0.81 12.86
N SER A 109 0.75 -1.10 13.07
CA SER A 109 0.10 -1.04 14.38
C SER A 109 -0.93 -2.15 14.64
N GLY A 110 -1.16 -3.04 13.67
CA GLY A 110 -2.11 -4.14 13.82
C GLY A 110 -1.57 -5.28 14.71
N PRO A 111 -2.31 -6.39 14.80
CA PRO A 111 -1.90 -7.54 15.60
C PRO A 111 -0.75 -8.33 14.92
N PRO A 112 0.07 -9.04 15.71
CA PRO A 112 1.02 -10.02 15.18
C PRO A 112 0.29 -11.17 14.44
N PRO A 113 0.94 -11.84 13.46
CA PRO A 113 2.33 -11.66 13.06
C PRO A 113 2.56 -10.52 12.06
N LEU A 114 1.52 -9.91 11.48
CA LEU A 114 1.71 -8.83 10.50
C LEU A 114 2.19 -7.53 11.17
N GLY A 115 1.53 -7.16 12.26
CA GLY A 115 1.89 -6.01 13.07
C GLY A 115 3.02 -6.29 14.08
N PRO A 116 3.30 -5.34 14.98
CA PRO A 116 4.32 -5.49 16.01
C PRO A 116 4.09 -6.67 16.97
N GLY A 117 5.16 -7.18 17.56
CA GLY A 117 5.12 -8.21 18.60
C GLY A 117 5.48 -9.64 18.14
N ALA A 118 5.69 -9.87 16.85
CA ALA A 118 6.21 -11.14 16.32
C ALA A 118 7.69 -11.04 15.89
N PRO A 119 8.43 -12.16 15.81
CA PRO A 119 9.77 -12.21 15.26
C PRO A 119 9.85 -11.62 13.83
N PRO A 120 10.95 -10.93 13.46
CA PRO A 120 11.00 -10.21 12.18
C PRO A 120 10.79 -11.08 10.93
N VAL A 121 11.21 -12.35 10.96
CA VAL A 121 11.00 -13.31 9.84
C VAL A 121 9.52 -13.67 9.69
N ASP A 122 8.80 -13.84 10.79
CA ASP A 122 7.36 -14.10 10.77
C ASP A 122 6.60 -12.89 10.26
N ARG A 123 7.03 -11.69 10.68
CA ARG A 123 6.49 -10.42 10.16
C ARG A 123 6.72 -10.27 8.68
N LEU A 124 7.91 -10.59 8.18
CA LEU A 124 8.24 -10.49 6.75
C LEU A 124 7.42 -11.48 5.91
N ASN A 125 7.23 -12.70 6.42
CA ASN A 125 6.34 -13.70 5.80
C ASN A 125 4.89 -13.21 5.76
N ALA A 126 4.34 -12.82 6.91
CA ALA A 126 2.98 -12.32 7.03
C ALA A 126 2.74 -11.08 6.14
N PHE A 127 3.73 -10.19 6.06
CA PHE A 127 3.67 -9.00 5.20
C PHE A 127 3.58 -9.34 3.72
N GLY A 128 4.41 -10.26 3.22
CA GLY A 128 4.34 -10.65 1.81
C GLY A 128 3.04 -11.35 1.45
N HIS A 129 2.57 -12.29 2.29
CA HIS A 129 1.26 -12.93 2.09
C HIS A 129 0.12 -11.91 2.08
N ALA A 130 0.12 -10.98 3.03
CA ALA A 130 -0.88 -9.92 3.09
C ALA A 130 -0.81 -9.00 1.86
N THR A 131 0.41 -8.70 1.37
CA THR A 131 0.62 -7.88 0.17
C THR A 131 0.16 -8.60 -1.10
N LEU A 132 0.43 -9.90 -1.25
CA LEU A 132 -0.05 -10.71 -2.38
C LEU A 132 -1.58 -10.72 -2.45
N ARG A 133 -2.25 -10.97 -1.32
CA ARG A 133 -3.72 -10.93 -1.21
C ARG A 133 -4.28 -9.53 -1.51
N HIS A 134 -3.59 -8.49 -1.03
CA HIS A 134 -3.99 -7.12 -1.27
C HIS A 134 -3.83 -6.72 -2.74
N ALA A 135 -2.72 -7.10 -3.38
CA ALA A 135 -2.42 -6.82 -4.77
C ALA A 135 -3.46 -7.46 -5.71
N ALA A 136 -3.82 -8.72 -5.47
CA ALA A 136 -4.84 -9.43 -6.24
C ALA A 136 -6.22 -8.74 -6.23
N LYS A 137 -6.55 -8.02 -5.15
CA LYS A 137 -7.82 -7.28 -5.02
C LYS A 137 -7.75 -5.84 -5.51
N SER A 138 -6.56 -5.23 -5.47
CA SER A 138 -6.42 -3.77 -5.61
C SER A 138 -6.16 -3.31 -7.03
N LEU A 139 -5.65 -4.17 -7.93
CA LEU A 139 -5.35 -3.73 -9.30
C LEU A 139 -6.60 -3.43 -10.13
N GLU A 140 -7.72 -4.13 -9.91
CA GLU A 140 -9.01 -3.77 -10.51
C GLU A 140 -9.44 -2.34 -10.13
N LEU A 141 -9.23 -1.96 -8.87
CA LEU A 141 -9.51 -0.60 -8.39
C LEU A 141 -8.54 0.42 -8.96
N GLN A 142 -7.26 0.07 -9.08
CA GLN A 142 -6.27 0.94 -9.71
C GLN A 142 -6.63 1.19 -11.17
N ILE A 143 -6.99 0.17 -11.95
CA ILE A 143 -7.43 0.33 -13.33
C ILE A 143 -8.69 1.19 -13.40
N ALA A 144 -9.68 0.91 -12.56
CA ALA A 144 -10.95 1.64 -12.55
C ALA A 144 -10.85 3.09 -12.04
N ALA A 145 -9.80 3.41 -11.27
CA ALA A 145 -9.53 4.75 -10.78
C ALA A 145 -8.68 5.62 -11.75
N GLU A 146 -8.31 5.11 -12.94
CA GLU A 146 -7.51 5.80 -13.97
C GLU A 146 -6.35 6.62 -13.39
N PRO A 147 -5.31 5.98 -12.82
CA PRO A 147 -4.24 6.70 -12.17
C PRO A 147 -3.38 7.38 -13.24
N THR A 148 -2.96 8.62 -12.99
CA THR A 148 -1.88 9.23 -13.77
C THR A 148 -0.65 8.29 -13.77
N PRO A 149 0.10 8.19 -14.89
CA PRO A 149 1.26 7.30 -15.00
C PRO A 149 2.25 7.44 -13.83
N ASP A 150 2.38 8.64 -13.27
CA ASP A 150 3.27 8.96 -12.15
C ASP A 150 2.88 8.21 -10.86
N ARG A 151 1.58 8.01 -10.61
CA ARG A 151 1.09 7.29 -9.42
C ARG A 151 1.48 5.81 -9.43
N ARG A 152 1.73 5.21 -10.61
CA ARG A 152 2.09 3.78 -10.70
C ARG A 152 3.45 3.46 -10.09
N PHE A 153 4.38 4.43 -10.11
CA PHE A 153 5.77 4.22 -9.68
C PHE A 153 6.23 5.14 -8.53
N THR A 154 5.55 6.26 -8.27
CA THR A 154 5.98 7.26 -7.26
C THR A 154 5.08 7.40 -6.04
N ALA A 155 3.98 6.64 -5.97
CA ALA A 155 3.00 6.76 -4.90
C ALA A 155 3.68 6.55 -3.52
N PRO A 156 3.51 7.49 -2.56
CA PRO A 156 4.00 7.39 -1.19
C PRO A 156 3.83 6.02 -0.48
N PRO A 157 2.74 5.25 -0.73
CA PRO A 157 2.59 3.90 -0.21
C PRO A 157 3.76 2.95 -0.53
N ARG A 158 4.30 2.95 -1.76
CA ARG A 158 5.38 2.01 -2.14
C ARG A 158 6.69 2.27 -1.38
N ARG A 159 7.00 3.54 -1.09
CA ARG A 159 8.17 3.89 -0.26
C ARG A 159 8.03 3.38 1.16
N LEU A 160 6.83 3.47 1.73
CA LEU A 160 6.57 2.99 3.09
C LEU A 160 6.65 1.46 3.16
N LEU A 161 6.09 0.74 2.18
CA LEU A 161 6.21 -0.71 2.08
C LEU A 161 7.67 -1.17 2.00
N ARG A 162 8.47 -0.53 1.13
CA ARG A 162 9.91 -0.82 1.02
C ARG A 162 10.65 -0.50 2.33
N GLY A 163 10.33 0.62 2.97
CA GLY A 163 10.91 0.99 4.25
C GLY A 163 10.62 -0.04 5.35
N HIS A 164 9.41 -0.61 5.36
CA HIS A 164 9.03 -1.67 6.29
C HIS A 164 9.84 -2.95 6.06
N VAL A 165 9.93 -3.43 4.82
CA VAL A 165 10.74 -4.62 4.48
C VAL A 165 12.21 -4.40 4.84
N MET A 166 12.78 -3.26 4.47
CA MET A 166 14.16 -2.91 4.81
C MET A 166 14.40 -2.87 6.32
N MET A 167 13.45 -2.35 7.09
CA MET A 167 13.52 -2.32 8.56
C MET A 167 13.50 -3.73 9.17
N LEU A 168 12.70 -4.64 8.63
CA LEU A 168 12.67 -6.04 9.07
C LEU A 168 13.96 -6.79 8.66
N LEU A 169 14.44 -6.60 7.43
CA LEU A 169 15.67 -7.24 6.94
C LEU A 169 16.88 -6.85 7.79
N ARG A 170 17.02 -5.57 8.17
CA ARG A 170 18.10 -5.11 9.04
C ARG A 170 18.13 -5.78 10.42
N GLN A 171 17.00 -6.31 10.88
CA GLN A 171 16.93 -7.05 12.15
C GLN A 171 17.31 -8.53 12.01
N VAL A 172 17.24 -9.09 10.79
CA VAL A 172 17.49 -10.52 10.53
C VAL A 172 18.87 -10.74 9.93
N VAL A 173 19.27 -9.91 8.97
CA VAL A 173 20.50 -10.00 8.19
C VAL A 173 21.20 -8.63 8.13
N PRO A 174 21.68 -8.10 9.27
CA PRO A 174 22.24 -6.74 9.36
C PRO A 174 23.46 -6.50 8.46
N GLU A 175 24.21 -7.55 8.13
CA GLU A 175 25.41 -7.49 7.30
C GLU A 175 25.11 -7.46 5.79
N ALA A 176 23.87 -7.73 5.38
CA ALA A 176 23.48 -7.76 3.98
C ALA A 176 23.10 -6.37 3.45
N ASP A 177 23.19 -6.18 2.13
CA ASP A 177 22.63 -5.01 1.46
C ASP A 177 21.09 -5.05 1.51
N CYS A 178 20.54 -4.57 2.62
CA CYS A 178 19.11 -4.59 2.89
C CYS A 178 18.31 -3.70 1.93
N GLU A 179 18.94 -2.73 1.26
CA GLU A 179 18.27 -1.89 0.27
C GLU A 179 18.02 -2.68 -1.02
N LEU A 180 19.06 -3.35 -1.52
CA LEU A 180 18.92 -4.22 -2.70
C LEU A 180 18.03 -5.42 -2.42
N LEU A 181 18.17 -6.07 -1.26
CA LEU A 181 17.28 -7.17 -0.87
C LEU A 181 15.82 -6.73 -0.77
N ALA A 182 15.55 -5.58 -0.15
CA ALA A 182 14.19 -5.04 -0.10
C ALA A 182 13.65 -4.73 -1.50
N LEU A 183 14.47 -4.19 -2.40
CA LEU A 183 14.07 -3.93 -3.78
C LEU A 183 13.71 -5.24 -4.52
N THR A 184 14.53 -6.27 -4.40
CA THR A 184 14.29 -7.59 -5.01
C THR A 184 13.00 -8.20 -4.48
N LEU A 185 12.81 -8.23 -3.15
CA LEU A 185 11.61 -8.77 -2.52
C LEU A 185 10.35 -7.99 -2.93
N MET A 186 10.43 -6.66 -2.98
CA MET A 186 9.32 -5.83 -3.45
C MET A 186 8.98 -6.07 -4.92
N GLY A 187 9.96 -6.45 -5.75
CA GLY A 187 9.73 -6.84 -7.15
C GLY A 187 8.84 -8.08 -7.27
N TYR A 188 8.97 -9.05 -6.36
CA TYR A 188 8.09 -10.22 -6.30
C TYR A 188 6.62 -9.85 -6.03
N LEU A 189 6.41 -8.75 -5.28
CA LEU A 189 5.11 -8.27 -4.85
C LEU A 189 4.49 -7.25 -5.81
N ASP A 190 5.03 -7.11 -7.04
CA ASP A 190 4.49 -6.14 -8.00
C ASP A 190 3.03 -6.49 -8.40
N PRO A 191 2.07 -5.57 -8.26
CA PRO A 191 0.66 -5.86 -8.51
C PRO A 191 0.35 -6.31 -9.95
N VAL A 192 1.10 -5.80 -10.94
CA VAL A 192 0.89 -6.16 -12.35
C VAL A 192 1.36 -7.59 -12.59
N ALA A 193 2.53 -7.95 -12.05
CA ALA A 193 3.02 -9.31 -12.11
C ALA A 193 2.09 -10.31 -11.40
N VAL A 194 1.63 -9.96 -10.19
CA VAL A 194 0.69 -10.79 -9.42
C VAL A 194 -0.59 -11.03 -10.20
N GLN A 195 -1.24 -9.98 -10.74
CA GLN A 195 -2.46 -10.15 -11.53
C GLN A 195 -2.23 -10.98 -12.80
N HIS A 196 -1.13 -10.74 -13.51
CA HIS A 196 -0.79 -11.52 -14.70
C HIS A 196 -0.71 -13.03 -14.35
N LEU A 197 0.06 -13.36 -13.32
CA LEU A 197 0.24 -14.75 -12.88
C LEU A 197 -1.07 -15.38 -12.42
N THR A 198 -1.89 -14.67 -11.63
CA THR A 198 -3.11 -15.26 -11.07
C THR A 198 -4.27 -15.30 -12.07
N GLN A 199 -4.51 -14.22 -12.82
CA GLN A 199 -5.69 -14.09 -13.69
C GLN A 199 -5.45 -14.59 -15.11
N GLN A 200 -4.27 -14.33 -15.68
CA GLN A 200 -3.98 -14.71 -17.07
C GLN A 200 -3.29 -16.07 -17.15
N CYS A 201 -2.39 -16.38 -16.22
CA CYS A 201 -1.72 -17.68 -16.18
C CYS A 201 -2.43 -18.72 -15.29
N GLY A 202 -3.50 -18.34 -14.58
CA GLY A 202 -4.26 -19.25 -13.72
C GLY A 202 -3.45 -19.81 -12.54
N MET A 203 -2.37 -19.14 -12.14
CA MET A 203 -1.53 -19.59 -11.03
C MET A 203 -2.29 -19.37 -9.71
N PRO A 204 -2.43 -20.40 -8.87
CA PRO A 204 -3.18 -20.25 -7.63
C PRO A 204 -2.37 -19.41 -6.63
N LEU A 205 -3.06 -18.59 -5.84
CA LEU A 205 -2.43 -17.58 -4.98
C LEU A 205 -1.55 -18.20 -3.88
N ASP A 206 -1.94 -19.37 -3.38
CA ASP A 206 -1.19 -20.18 -2.41
C ASP A 206 0.20 -20.56 -2.93
N ARG A 207 0.37 -20.78 -4.24
CA ARG A 207 1.68 -21.01 -4.85
C ARG A 207 2.57 -19.78 -4.78
N LEU A 208 2.02 -18.58 -4.94
CA LEU A 208 2.78 -17.33 -4.79
C LEU A 208 3.13 -17.09 -3.31
N GLU A 209 2.21 -17.41 -2.39
CA GLU A 209 2.47 -17.33 -0.94
C GLU A 209 3.57 -18.30 -0.50
N ALA A 210 3.55 -19.53 -1.00
CA ALA A 210 4.61 -20.52 -0.77
C ALA A 210 5.95 -20.08 -1.37
N GLY A 211 5.95 -19.53 -2.58
CA GLY A 211 7.15 -18.98 -3.22
C GLY A 211 7.74 -17.79 -2.48
N TRP A 212 6.90 -16.91 -1.92
CA TRP A 212 7.35 -15.83 -1.03
C TRP A 212 8.05 -16.38 0.21
N THR A 213 7.46 -17.38 0.87
CA THR A 213 8.05 -17.99 2.06
C THR A 213 9.39 -18.65 1.76
N ASP A 214 9.49 -19.42 0.67
CA ASP A 214 10.77 -20.00 0.22
C ASP A 214 11.83 -18.92 -0.06
N LEU A 215 11.45 -17.83 -0.75
CA LEU A 215 12.35 -16.73 -1.05
C LEU A 215 12.84 -16.03 0.23
N VAL A 216 11.94 -15.76 1.19
CA VAL A 216 12.31 -15.18 2.49
C VAL A 216 13.26 -16.11 3.24
N THR A 217 12.99 -17.41 3.28
CA THR A 217 13.88 -18.39 3.92
C THR A 217 15.27 -18.39 3.30
N ARG A 218 15.37 -18.36 1.96
CA ARG A 218 16.66 -18.30 1.25
C ARG A 218 17.43 -17.01 1.51
N VAL A 219 16.74 -15.88 1.52
CA VAL A 219 17.36 -14.56 1.74
C VAL A 219 17.81 -14.37 3.18
N THR A 220 17.06 -14.90 4.15
CA THR A 220 17.33 -14.70 5.57
C THR A 220 18.14 -15.83 6.22
N GLY A 221 18.18 -17.01 5.62
CA GLY A 221 18.72 -18.23 6.24
C GLY A 221 17.92 -18.69 7.47
N ARG A 222 16.68 -18.23 7.63
CA ARG A 222 15.82 -18.48 8.79
C ARG A 222 14.45 -18.96 8.33
N GLU A 223 13.94 -20.00 8.99
CA GLU A 223 12.55 -20.43 8.80
C GLU A 223 11.60 -19.63 9.70
N PRO A 224 10.34 -19.39 9.27
CA PRO A 224 9.33 -18.82 10.14
C PRO A 224 8.95 -19.78 11.27
N ALA A 225 8.57 -19.25 12.43
CA ALA A 225 8.26 -20.05 13.62
C ALA A 225 7.16 -21.09 13.38
N ALA A 226 6.15 -20.76 12.56
CA ALA A 226 5.06 -21.67 12.21
C ALA A 226 5.49 -22.88 11.34
N ALA A 227 6.68 -22.85 10.73
CA ALA A 227 7.26 -23.98 10.00
C ALA A 227 8.12 -24.87 10.91
N ALA A 228 8.69 -24.33 11.99
CA ALA A 228 9.53 -25.06 12.94
C ALA A 228 8.75 -26.00 13.89
N GLU A 229 7.41 -25.89 13.93
CA GLU A 229 6.51 -26.73 14.73
C GLU A 229 5.94 -27.95 13.97
N ARG A 230 6.33 -28.15 12.70
CA ARG A 230 5.92 -29.30 11.87
C ARG A 230 7.05 -30.31 11.71
#